data_AF-A0AAD9X8B8-F1
#
_entry.id   AF-A0AAD9X8B8-F1
#
_cell.length_a   1.000
_cell.length_b   1.000
_cell.length_c   1.000
_cell.angle_alpha   90.00
_cell.angle_beta   90.00
_cell.angle_gamma   90.00
#
_symmetry.space_group_name_H-M   'P 1'
#
loop_
_entity.id
_entity.type
_entity.pdbx_description
1 polymer ?
#
loop_
_entity_poly.entity_id
_entity_poly.type
_entity_poly.pdbx_seq_one_letter_code
_entity_poly.pdbx_strand_id
1 'polypeptide(L)'
;MEGGGVKRIIGPIPAIRYDESRQRKIWFTSVVGWENAGNDPDNRITFGDGTPLPSDICYECLKILEEECVAIPWQKGDVLLIDNLAVLHARRPSKPPRRILASLCK
;
A
#
# COMPACT_ATOMS: atom_id res chain seq x y z
N MET A 1 22.25 3.73 -16.53
CA MET A 1 21.03 4.04 -17.29
C MET A 1 21.43 4.81 -18.53
N GLU A 2 21.54 4.13 -19.66
CA GLU A 2 21.61 4.80 -20.97
C GLU A 2 20.18 5.22 -21.32
N GLY A 3 19.93 6.50 -21.63
CA GLY A 3 18.60 7.00 -22.03
C GLY A 3 17.98 8.15 -21.23
N GLY A 4 18.72 8.81 -20.32
CA GLY A 4 18.26 10.06 -19.67
C GLY A 4 17.19 9.89 -18.58
N GLY A 5 16.88 8.67 -18.16
CA GLY A 5 15.98 8.40 -17.02
C GLY A 5 16.64 8.64 -15.65
N VAL A 6 15.80 8.68 -14.60
CA VAL A 6 16.24 8.83 -13.20
C VAL A 6 15.83 7.60 -12.39
N LYS A 7 16.77 7.00 -11.66
CA LYS A 7 16.50 5.99 -10.62
C LYS A 7 16.43 6.68 -9.27
N ARG A 8 15.35 6.47 -8.52
CA ARG A 8 15.19 6.98 -7.14
C ARG A 8 15.27 5.82 -6.15
N ILE A 9 16.12 5.97 -5.14
CA ILE A 9 16.19 5.08 -3.99
C ILE A 9 15.70 5.88 -2.78
N ILE A 10 14.77 5.31 -2.02
CA ILE A 10 14.18 5.95 -0.83
C ILE A 10 14.33 4.97 0.33
N GLY A 11 15.03 5.38 1.38
CA GLY A 11 15.21 4.56 2.57
C GLY A 11 16.51 4.87 3.31
N PRO A 12 16.72 4.25 4.49
CA PRO A 12 15.72 3.44 5.19
C PRO A 12 14.58 4.32 5.75
N ILE A 13 13.34 3.84 5.67
CA ILE A 13 12.17 4.51 6.24
C ILE A 13 11.42 3.55 7.18
N PRO A 14 10.82 4.03 8.27
CA PRO A 14 10.04 3.18 9.17
C PRO A 14 8.82 2.57 8.47
N ALA A 15 8.69 1.23 8.53
CA ALA A 15 7.50 0.52 8.06
C ALA A 15 6.33 0.57 9.07
N ILE A 16 6.67 0.79 10.35
CA ILE A 16 5.71 0.93 11.45
C ILE A 16 5.80 2.36 11.97
N ARG A 17 4.66 3.04 12.02
CA ARG A 17 4.52 4.37 12.63
C ARG A 17 3.70 4.27 13.91
N TYR A 18 3.57 5.38 14.62
CA TYR A 18 2.73 5.49 15.81
C TYR A 18 1.62 6.52 15.56
N ASP A 19 0.38 6.14 15.83
CA ASP A 19 -0.79 7.02 15.82
C ASP A 19 -1.01 7.54 17.24
N GLU A 20 -0.63 8.80 17.48
CA GLU A 20 -0.78 9.47 18.77
C GLU A 20 -2.25 9.63 19.19
N SER A 21 -3.17 9.79 18.23
CA SER A 21 -4.59 9.98 18.56
C SER A 21 -5.23 8.73 19.17
N ARG A 22 -4.68 7.55 18.84
CA ARG A 22 -5.17 6.24 19.29
C ARG A 22 -4.16 5.46 20.13
N GLN A 23 -3.01 6.06 20.42
CA GLN A 23 -1.93 5.50 21.24
C GLN A 23 -1.51 4.08 20.80
N ARG A 24 -1.35 3.86 19.49
CA ARG A 24 -1.01 2.54 18.93
C ARG A 24 -0.06 2.60 17.75
N LYS A 25 0.69 1.51 17.54
CA LYS A 25 1.48 1.30 16.33
C LYS A 25 0.57 1.00 15.14
N ILE A 26 0.98 1.45 13.96
CA ILE A 26 0.25 1.29 12.70
C ILE A 26 1.18 0.80 11.59
N TRP A 27 0.64 -0.06 10.72
CA TRP A 27 1.33 -0.53 9.51
C TRP A 27 1.21 0.53 8.41
N PHE A 28 2.18 1.44 8.34
CA PHE A 28 2.15 2.59 7.42
C PHE A 28 3.28 2.46 6.41
N THR A 29 3.11 1.54 5.46
CA THR A 29 4.11 1.18 4.46
C THR A 29 3.48 0.70 3.16
N SER A 30 4.26 0.67 2.08
CA SER A 30 3.85 0.22 0.74
C SER A 30 4.48 -1.12 0.34
N VAL A 31 4.84 -1.96 1.32
CA VAL A 31 5.57 -3.23 1.08
C VAL A 31 4.78 -4.24 0.24
N VAL A 32 3.44 -4.28 0.39
CA VAL A 32 2.58 -5.30 -0.24
C VAL A 32 1.94 -4.75 -1.51
N GLY A 33 1.82 -5.58 -2.56
CA GLY A 33 1.22 -5.21 -3.86
C GLY A 33 2.23 -4.98 -4.99
N TRP A 34 3.53 -5.15 -4.72
CA TRP A 34 4.61 -5.08 -5.71
C TRP A 34 5.04 -6.46 -6.24
N GLU A 35 4.47 -7.57 -5.74
CA GLU A 35 4.84 -8.91 -6.23
C GLU A 35 4.51 -9.13 -7.72
N ASN A 36 3.58 -8.34 -8.28
CA ASN A 36 3.20 -8.39 -9.70
C ASN A 36 4.02 -7.46 -10.60
N ALA A 37 4.97 -6.66 -10.07
CA ALA A 37 5.82 -5.78 -10.87
C ALA A 37 6.90 -6.53 -11.68
N GLY A 38 6.83 -7.86 -11.72
CA GLY A 38 7.78 -8.72 -12.41
C GLY A 38 9.08 -8.87 -11.63
N ASN A 39 9.86 -9.89 -11.97
CA ASN A 39 11.18 -10.16 -11.42
C ASN A 39 12.23 -9.09 -11.77
N ASP A 40 11.85 -7.82 -11.88
CA ASP A 40 12.73 -6.71 -12.19
C ASP A 40 13.58 -6.37 -10.95
N PRO A 41 14.91 -6.65 -10.98
CA PRO A 41 15.80 -6.32 -9.87
C PRO A 41 15.87 -4.81 -9.57
N ASP A 42 15.47 -3.95 -10.51
CA ASP A 42 15.49 -2.50 -10.33
C ASP A 42 14.28 -1.95 -9.55
N ASN A 43 13.25 -2.75 -9.33
CA ASN A 43 11.99 -2.35 -8.68
C ASN A 43 11.68 -3.14 -7.39
N ARG A 44 12.71 -3.50 -6.63
CA ARG A 44 12.56 -4.30 -5.40
C ARG A 44 12.45 -3.43 -4.14
N ILE A 45 11.39 -3.67 -3.37
CA ILE A 45 11.36 -3.27 -1.96
C ILE A 45 12.25 -4.25 -1.19
N THR A 46 13.18 -3.70 -0.43
CA THR A 46 14.14 -4.44 0.42
C THR A 46 13.99 -3.98 1.86
N PHE A 47 14.65 -4.68 2.78
CA PHE A 47 14.90 -4.13 4.10
C PHE A 47 15.76 -2.86 4.00
N GLY A 48 15.80 -2.08 5.09
CA GLY A 48 16.54 -0.83 5.12
C GLY A 48 18.06 -0.97 4.92
N ASP A 49 18.59 -2.18 5.05
CA ASP A 49 19.99 -2.55 4.80
C ASP A 49 20.23 -3.11 3.38
N GLY A 50 19.19 -3.14 2.54
CA GLY A 50 19.24 -3.66 1.17
C GLY A 50 19.05 -5.17 1.05
N THR A 51 18.88 -5.91 2.15
CA THR A 51 18.61 -7.34 2.08
C THR A 51 17.19 -7.62 1.55
N PRO A 52 16.97 -8.69 0.77
CA PRO A 52 15.64 -9.00 0.23
C PRO A 52 14.62 -9.30 1.32
N LEU A 53 13.37 -8.88 1.10
CA LEU A 53 12.25 -9.33 1.94
C LEU A 53 11.93 -10.81 1.64
N PRO A 54 11.66 -11.65 2.66
CA PRO A 54 11.23 -13.03 2.45
C PRO A 54 9.86 -13.08 1.77
N SER A 55 9.76 -13.80 0.64
CA SER A 55 8.55 -13.80 -0.18
C SER A 55 7.35 -14.45 0.53
N ASP A 56 7.59 -15.52 1.27
CA ASP A 56 6.59 -16.21 2.11
C ASP A 56 5.96 -15.25 3.12
N ILE A 57 6.76 -14.43 3.80
CA ILE A 57 6.27 -13.43 4.75
C ILE A 57 5.44 -12.35 4.04
N CYS A 58 5.87 -11.90 2.84
CA CYS A 58 5.10 -10.95 2.05
C CYS A 58 3.72 -11.51 1.65
N TYR A 59 3.64 -12.79 1.27
CA TYR A 59 2.37 -13.44 0.95
C TYR A 59 1.46 -13.60 2.18
N GLU A 60 2.01 -13.94 3.34
CA GLU A 60 1.22 -13.97 4.58
C GLU A 60 0.71 -12.58 4.98
N CYS A 61 1.52 -11.53 4.77
CA CYS A 61 1.05 -10.15 4.96
C CYS A 61 -0.11 -9.81 4.02
N LEU A 62 -0.02 -10.20 2.75
CA LEU A 62 -1.12 -10.01 1.79
C LEU A 62 -2.39 -10.72 2.24
N LYS A 63 -2.26 -11.97 2.70
CA LYS A 63 -3.39 -12.75 3.21
C LYS A 63 -4.07 -12.07 4.40
N ILE A 64 -3.31 -11.56 5.37
CA ILE A 64 -3.87 -10.80 6.50
C ILE A 64 -4.63 -9.56 5.98
N LEU A 65 -4.05 -8.83 5.02
CA LEU A 65 -4.73 -7.66 4.43
C LEU A 65 -6.04 -8.04 3.73
N GLU A 66 -6.10 -9.19 3.06
CA GLU A 66 -7.32 -9.68 2.41
C GLU A 66 -8.37 -10.16 3.41
N GLU A 67 -7.96 -10.86 4.47
CA GLU A 67 -8.84 -11.36 5.53
C GLU A 67 -9.47 -10.23 6.36
N GLU A 68 -8.68 -9.20 6.69
CA GLU A 68 -9.11 -8.07 7.52
C GLU A 68 -9.79 -6.95 6.71
N CYS A 69 -9.83 -7.03 5.37
CA CYS A 69 -10.43 -5.98 4.57
C CYS A 69 -11.97 -5.99 4.61
N VAL A 70 -12.56 -4.80 4.62
CA VAL A 70 -14.00 -4.62 4.44
C VAL A 70 -14.29 -4.04 3.06
N ALA A 71 -14.89 -4.86 2.19
CA ALA A 71 -15.22 -4.47 0.82
C ALA A 71 -16.70 -4.05 0.69
N ILE A 72 -16.95 -2.76 0.90
CA ILE A 72 -18.31 -2.19 0.81
C ILE A 72 -18.70 -2.00 -0.67
N PRO A 73 -19.85 -2.55 -1.13
CA PRO A 73 -20.33 -2.30 -2.48
C PRO A 73 -20.85 -0.87 -2.61
N TRP A 74 -20.17 -0.06 -3.43
CA TRP A 74 -20.51 1.34 -3.65
C TRP A 74 -21.90 1.53 -4.26
N GLN A 75 -22.64 2.50 -3.74
CA GLN A 75 -23.86 3.03 -4.30
C GLN A 75 -23.69 4.51 -4.68
N LYS A 76 -24.54 4.97 -5.61
CA LYS A 76 -24.50 6.37 -6.03
C LYS A 76 -24.94 7.26 -4.88
N GLY A 77 -24.09 8.22 -4.52
CA GLY A 77 -24.35 9.16 -3.43
C GLY A 77 -23.61 8.83 -2.14
N ASP A 78 -23.01 7.63 -2.04
CA ASP A 78 -22.19 7.26 -0.89
C ASP A 78 -20.98 8.18 -0.74
N VAL A 79 -20.65 8.49 0.51
CA VAL A 79 -19.42 9.17 0.90
C VAL A 79 -18.74 8.31 1.97
N LEU A 80 -17.50 7.90 1.69
CA LEU A 80 -16.66 7.22 2.66
C LEU A 80 -15.62 8.21 3.20
N LEU A 81 -15.62 8.41 4.52
CA LEU A 81 -14.55 9.13 5.21
C LEU A 81 -13.54 8.13 5.74
N ILE A 82 -12.27 8.33 5.40
CA ILE A 82 -11.16 7.47 5.82
C ILE A 82 -10.19 8.29 6.67
N ASP A 83 -9.85 7.78 7.85
CA ASP A 83 -8.67 8.23 8.58
C ASP A 83 -7.43 7.55 8.00
N ASN A 84 -6.60 8.33 7.29
CA ASN A 84 -5.46 7.80 6.54
C ASN A 84 -4.32 7.29 7.43
N LEU A 85 -4.31 7.57 8.73
CA LEU A 85 -3.37 6.95 9.67
C LEU A 85 -3.81 5.55 10.10
N ALA A 86 -5.11 5.26 10.06
CA ALA A 86 -5.67 4.03 10.61
C ALA A 86 -6.06 2.99 9.54
N VAL A 87 -6.20 3.39 8.27
CA VAL A 87 -6.80 2.55 7.23
C VAL A 87 -5.98 2.54 5.95
N LEU A 88 -5.61 1.34 5.49
CA LEU A 88 -5.16 1.13 4.12
C LEU A 88 -6.38 0.93 3.21
N HIS A 89 -6.30 1.41 1.98
CA HIS A 89 -7.36 1.24 0.99
C HIS A 89 -6.83 0.67 -0.32
N ALA A 90 -7.64 -0.15 -0.97
CA ALA A 90 -7.32 -0.80 -2.23
C ALA A 90 -8.55 -0.78 -3.17
N ARG A 91 -8.40 -1.36 -4.35
CA ARG A 91 -9.45 -1.38 -5.37
C ARG A 91 -9.61 -2.76 -5.99
N ARG A 92 -10.82 -3.31 -5.91
CA ARG A 92 -11.20 -4.50 -6.70
C ARG A 92 -11.35 -4.15 -8.21
N PRO A 93 -10.98 -5.06 -9.12
CA PRO A 93 -11.30 -4.95 -10.54
C PRO A 93 -12.80 -4.71 -10.76
N SER A 94 -13.16 -3.97 -11.81
CA SER A 94 -14.54 -3.61 -12.11
C SER A 94 -14.71 -3.31 -13.59
N LYS A 95 -15.88 -3.63 -14.15
CA LYS A 95 -16.24 -3.24 -15.52
C LYS A 95 -16.72 -1.78 -15.54
N PRO A 96 -16.39 -0.99 -16.59
CA PRO A 96 -16.96 0.34 -16.77
C PRO A 96 -18.48 0.26 -17.08
N PRO A 97 -19.26 1.32 -16.81
CA PRO A 97 -18.83 2.60 -16.23
C PRO A 97 -18.62 2.54 -14.71
N ARG A 98 -17.54 3.15 -14.22
CA ARG A 98 -17.28 3.36 -12.78
C ARG A 98 -16.61 4.71 -12.59
N ARG A 99 -17.17 5.54 -11.70
CA ARG A 99 -16.60 6.84 -11.34
C ARG A 99 -16.66 7.02 -9.82
N ILE A 100 -15.50 7.24 -9.21
CA ILE A 100 -15.33 7.59 -7.79
C ILE A 100 -14.55 8.91 -7.75
N LEU A 101 -14.97 9.83 -6.90
CA LEU A 101 -14.28 11.09 -6.65
C LEU A 101 -13.58 11.03 -5.29
N ALA A 102 -12.52 11.80 -5.11
CA ALA A 102 -11.76 11.85 -3.86
C ALA A 102 -11.39 13.29 -3.49
N SER A 103 -11.15 13.50 -2.20
CA SER A 103 -10.58 14.72 -1.64
C SER A 103 -9.56 14.32 -0.58
N LEU A 104 -8.53 15.14 -0.37
CA LEU A 104 -7.45 14.89 0.59
C LEU A 104 -7.49 15.96 1.68
N CYS A 105 -7.33 15.52 2.93
CA CYS A 105 -7.17 16.40 4.08
C CYS A 105 -5.68 16.64 4.37
N LYS A 106 -5.39 17.79 4.98
CA LYS A 106 -4.04 18.15 5.43
C LYS A 106 -3.59 17.30 6.61
#